data_AF-A0A959N612-F1
#
_entry.id   AF-A0A959N612-F1
#
_cell.length_a   1.000
_cell.length_b   1.000
_cell.length_c   1.000
_cell.angle_alpha   90.00
_cell.angle_beta   90.00
_cell.angle_gamma   90.00
#
_symmetry.space_group_name_H-M   'P 1'
#
loop_
_entity.id
_entity.type
_entity.pdbx_description
1 polymer ?
#
loop_
_entity_poly.entity_id
_entity_poly.type
_entity_poly.pdbx_seq_one_letter_code
_entity_poly.pdbx_strand_id
1 'polypeptide(L)'
;MKKIKEFFESPHIQIALAVGFSIIAMSYFSKHILTKPIGYLSLAIPPFVGTIFESLLSKYKDSKFLKAHYWVIAVLIATFLVIVFHI
;
A
#
# COMPACT_ATOMS: atom_id res chain seq x y z
N MET A 1 24.16 10.17 7.20
CA MET A 1 23.45 8.86 7.27
C MET A 1 22.29 8.84 8.26
N LYS A 2 22.39 9.40 9.49
CA LYS A 2 21.28 9.41 10.48
C LYS A 2 19.94 9.97 9.94
N LYS A 3 19.97 11.10 9.22
CA LYS A 3 18.75 11.71 8.62
C LYS A 3 18.03 10.84 7.58
N ILE A 4 18.77 10.00 6.84
CA ILE A 4 18.18 9.09 5.85
C ILE A 4 17.43 7.97 6.58
N LYS A 5 18.02 7.47 7.66
CA LYS A 5 17.37 6.43 8.49
C LYS A 5 16.07 6.94 9.12
N GLU A 6 16.09 8.15 9.68
CA GLU A 6 14.88 8.80 10.22
C GLU A 6 13.80 9.01 9.15
N PHE A 7 14.18 9.31 7.91
CA PHE A 7 13.25 9.43 6.80
C PHE A 7 12.54 8.10 6.49
N PHE A 8 13.28 6.98 6.45
CA PHE A 8 12.69 5.65 6.25
C PHE A 8 11.92 5.12 7.47
N GLU A 9 12.17 5.66 8.67
CA GLU A 9 11.40 5.34 9.87
C GLU A 9 10.07 6.11 9.96
N SER A 10 9.86 7.12 9.10
CA SER A 10 8.60 7.86 9.05
C SER A 10 7.43 6.98 8.60
N PRO A 11 6.34 6.89 9.39
CA PRO A 11 5.16 6.07 9.06
C PRO A 11 4.57 6.37 7.68
N HIS A 12 4.58 7.65 7.29
CA HIS A 12 4.08 8.12 6.01
C HIS A 12 4.93 7.61 4.84
N ILE A 13 6.25 7.59 5.00
CA ILE A 13 7.18 7.12 3.95
C ILE A 13 7.04 5.62 3.77
N GLN A 14 6.95 4.85 4.85
CA GLN A 14 6.81 3.40 4.78
C GLN A 14 5.55 2.97 4.01
N ILE A 15 4.43 3.65 4.25
CA ILE A 15 3.17 3.32 3.57
C ILE A 15 3.17 3.82 2.13
N ALA A 16 3.69 5.01 1.87
CA ALA A 16 3.86 5.49 0.49
C ALA A 16 4.72 4.52 -0.35
N LEU A 17 5.81 4.00 0.23
CA LEU A 17 6.65 2.98 -0.41
C LEU A 17 5.90 1.67 -0.63
N ALA A 18 5.16 1.20 0.37
CA ALA A 18 4.38 -0.04 0.25
C ALA A 18 3.28 0.06 -0.81
N VAL A 19 2.55 1.19 -0.85
CA VAL A 19 1.54 1.48 -1.86
C VAL A 19 2.18 1.57 -3.26
N GLY A 20 3.27 2.32 -3.40
CA GLY A 20 4.00 2.44 -4.67
C GLY A 20 4.50 1.08 -5.17
N PHE A 21 5.10 0.27 -4.30
CA PHE A 21 5.52 -1.09 -4.61
C PHE A 21 4.34 -1.96 -5.05
N SER A 22 3.21 -1.87 -4.35
CA SER A 22 1.99 -2.63 -4.66
C SER A 22 1.41 -2.29 -6.02
N ILE A 23 1.40 -1.00 -6.39
CA ILE A 23 0.96 -0.54 -7.71
C ILE A 23 1.87 -1.11 -8.80
N ILE A 24 3.20 -1.05 -8.61
CA ILE A 24 4.16 -1.61 -9.57
C ILE A 24 3.97 -3.12 -9.73
N ALA A 25 3.83 -3.84 -8.62
CA ALA A 25 3.59 -5.27 -8.62
C ALA A 25 2.30 -5.62 -9.38
N MET A 26 1.18 -4.97 -9.06
CA MET A 26 -0.08 -5.21 -9.76
C MET A 26 -0.02 -4.86 -11.24
N SER A 27 0.67 -3.79 -11.61
CA SER A 27 0.85 -3.40 -13.01
C SER A 27 1.68 -4.44 -13.78
N TYR A 28 2.73 -4.97 -13.16
CA TYR A 28 3.53 -6.06 -13.73
C TYR A 28 2.69 -7.34 -13.93
N PHE A 29 1.97 -7.78 -12.90
CA PHE A 29 1.09 -8.95 -12.98
C PHE A 29 -0.01 -8.76 -14.03
N SER A 30 -0.65 -7.59 -14.06
CA SER A 30 -1.69 -7.27 -15.04
C SER A 30 -1.19 -7.30 -16.48
N LYS A 31 0.09 -7.02 -16.73
CA LYS A 31 0.67 -6.98 -18.08
C LYS A 31 1.25 -8.33 -18.51
N HIS A 32 1.84 -9.08 -17.59
CA HIS A 32 2.65 -10.24 -17.93
C HIS A 32 2.06 -11.60 -17.51
N ILE A 33 1.15 -11.63 -16.54
CA ILE A 33 0.66 -12.87 -15.94
C ILE A 33 -0.84 -13.05 -16.19
N LEU A 34 -1.63 -11.99 -16.03
CA LEU A 34 -3.08 -12.09 -16.18
C LEU A 34 -3.53 -12.09 -17.65
N THR A 35 -4.48 -12.96 -17.97
CA THR A 35 -5.09 -13.05 -19.31
C THR A 35 -6.05 -11.89 -19.59
N LYS A 36 -6.56 -11.23 -18.54
CA LYS A 36 -7.42 -10.05 -18.61
C LYS A 36 -6.81 -8.91 -17.80
N PRO A 37 -6.85 -7.67 -18.31
CA PRO A 37 -6.34 -6.52 -17.57
C PRO A 37 -7.14 -6.31 -16.28
N ILE A 38 -6.44 -6.00 -15.20
CA ILE A 38 -7.08 -5.66 -13.91
C ILE A 38 -7.88 -4.37 -14.10
N GLY A 39 -9.13 -4.36 -13.64
CA GLY A 39 -9.99 -3.18 -13.71
C GLY A 39 -9.44 -2.02 -12.88
N TYR A 40 -9.72 -0.78 -13.31
CA TYR A 40 -9.28 0.44 -12.59
C TYR A 40 -9.71 0.47 -11.12
N LEU A 41 -10.89 -0.07 -10.81
CA LEU A 41 -11.39 -0.13 -9.43
C LEU A 41 -10.51 -1.02 -8.55
N SER A 42 -10.12 -2.18 -9.05
CA SER A 42 -9.27 -3.11 -8.30
C SER A 42 -7.84 -2.59 -8.16
N LEU A 43 -7.33 -1.89 -9.17
CA LEU A 43 -6.06 -1.15 -9.12
C LEU A 43 -6.03 -0.04 -8.06
N ALA A 44 -7.18 0.54 -7.75
CA ALA A 44 -7.30 1.60 -6.76
C ALA A 44 -7.35 1.10 -5.31
N ILE A 45 -7.46 -0.21 -5.05
CA ILE A 45 -7.59 -0.74 -3.69
C ILE A 45 -6.36 -0.45 -2.82
N PRO A 46 -5.11 -0.76 -3.24
CA PRO A 46 -3.93 -0.41 -2.44
C PRO A 46 -3.79 1.10 -2.14
N PRO A 47 -3.91 2.02 -3.10
CA PRO A 47 -3.84 3.45 -2.80
C PRO A 47 -5.02 3.93 -1.94
N PHE A 48 -6.20 3.35 -2.09
CA PHE A 48 -7.35 3.67 -1.23
C PHE A 48 -7.05 3.35 0.25
N VAL A 49 -6.48 2.18 0.54
CA VAL A 49 -6.05 1.81 1.90
C VAL A 49 -5.00 2.81 2.42
N GLY A 50 -4.06 3.24 1.57
CA GLY A 50 -3.09 4.29 1.90
C GLY A 50 -3.74 5.63 2.27
N THR A 51 -4.76 6.06 1.52
CA THR A 51 -5.47 7.33 1.82
C THR A 51 -6.26 7.27 3.13
N ILE A 52 -6.85 6.11 3.46
CA ILE A 52 -7.52 5.91 4.75
C ILE A 52 -6.50 6.06 5.89
N PHE A 53 -5.31 5.47 5.73
CA PHE A 53 -4.24 5.62 6.71
C PHE A 53 -3.86 7.09 6.90
N GLU A 54 -3.58 7.83 5.82
CA GLU A 54 -3.20 9.24 5.92
C GLU A 54 -4.29 10.08 6.60
N SER A 55 -5.55 9.84 6.25
CA SER A 55 -6.68 10.53 6.87
C SER A 55 -6.79 10.20 8.37
N LEU A 56 -6.57 8.95 8.76
CA LEU A 56 -6.59 8.54 10.16
C LEU A 56 -5.37 9.06 10.93
N LEU A 57 -4.19 9.06 10.32
CA LEU A 57 -2.95 9.56 10.92
C LEU A 57 -3.05 11.06 11.21
N SER A 58 -3.62 11.82 10.27
CA SER A 58 -3.87 13.25 10.43
C SER A 58 -4.80 13.54 11.61
N LYS A 59 -5.81 12.66 11.83
CA LYS A 59 -6.83 12.82 12.87
C LYS A 59 -6.44 12.25 14.23
N TYR A 60 -5.65 11.17 14.29
CA TYR A 60 -5.32 10.41 15.50
C TYR A 60 -3.80 10.19 15.63
N LYS A 61 -3.05 11.26 15.87
CA LYS A 61 -1.57 11.25 15.89
C LYS A 61 -0.91 10.25 16.88
N ASP A 62 -1.62 9.85 17.94
CA ASP A 62 -1.06 9.04 19.05
C ASP A 62 -1.70 7.64 19.23
N SER A 63 -2.51 7.19 18.28
CA SER A 63 -3.16 5.88 18.42
C SER A 63 -2.19 4.73 18.15
N LYS A 64 -2.10 3.77 19.07
CA LYS A 64 -1.32 2.51 18.92
C LYS A 64 -1.69 1.71 17.65
N PHE A 65 -2.86 1.96 17.06
CA PHE A 65 -3.36 1.33 15.83
C PHE A 65 -2.81 1.96 14.54
N LEU A 66 -2.13 3.11 14.61
CA LEU A 66 -1.55 3.81 13.46
C LEU A 66 -0.07 3.48 13.23
N LYS A 67 0.41 2.35 13.76
CA LYS A 67 1.76 1.85 13.43
C LYS A 67 1.80 1.49 11.94
N ALA A 68 2.74 2.09 11.22
CA ALA A 68 2.86 1.91 9.78
C ALA A 68 2.97 0.44 9.34
N HIS A 69 3.66 -0.39 10.13
CA HIS A 69 3.83 -1.82 9.86
C HIS A 69 2.49 -2.57 9.67
N TYR A 70 1.46 -2.27 10.48
CA TYR A 70 0.15 -2.92 10.31
C TYR A 70 -0.52 -2.54 8.99
N TRP A 71 -0.37 -1.28 8.59
CA TRP A 71 -0.95 -0.75 7.35
C TRP A 71 -0.17 -1.19 6.11
N VAL A 72 1.16 -1.30 6.21
CA VAL A 72 1.99 -1.93 5.16
C VAL A 72 1.53 -3.37 4.93
N ILE A 73 1.34 -4.15 6.00
CA ILE A 73 0.81 -5.52 5.90
C ILE A 73 -0.58 -5.52 5.28
N ALA A 74 -1.47 -4.61 5.69
CA ALA A 74 -2.82 -4.50 5.12
C ALA A 74 -2.80 -4.19 3.61
N VAL A 75 -1.92 -3.28 3.17
CA VAL A 75 -1.73 -2.93 1.75
C VAL A 75 -1.21 -4.14 0.96
N LEU A 76 -0.22 -4.87 1.50
CA LEU A 76 0.32 -6.06 0.84
C LEU A 76 -0.72 -7.19 0.74
N ILE A 77 -1.50 -7.42 1.80
CA ILE A 77 -2.59 -8.40 1.80
C ILE A 77 -3.66 -8.00 0.78
N ALA A 78 -4.06 -6.73 0.74
CA ALA A 78 -5.04 -6.25 -0.22
C ALA A 78 -4.57 -6.45 -1.67
N THR A 79 -3.29 -6.15 -1.93
CA THR A 79 -2.64 -6.36 -3.23
C THR A 79 -2.63 -7.83 -3.62
N PHE A 80 -2.26 -8.71 -2.70
CA PHE A 80 -2.26 -10.15 -2.93
C PHE A 80 -3.67 -10.67 -3.23
N LEU A 81 -4.67 -10.26 -2.46
CA LEU A 81 -6.07 -10.63 -2.70
C LEU A 81 -6.55 -10.18 -4.09
N VAL A 82 -6.23 -8.95 -4.50
CA VAL A 82 -6.60 -8.44 -5.84
C VAL A 82 -6.02 -9.32 -6.94
N ILE A 83 -4.74 -9.68 -6.83
CA ILE A 83 -4.06 -10.53 -7.81
C ILE A 83 -4.71 -11.93 -7.83
N VAL A 84 -4.91 -12.56 -6.66
CA VAL A 84 -5.48 -13.90 -6.56
C VAL A 84 -6.92 -13.97 -7.09
N PHE A 85 -7.75 -12.96 -6.85
CA PHE A 85 -9.12 -12.93 -7.37
C PHE A 85 -9.22 -12.64 -8.87
N HIS A 86 -8.15 -12.17 -9.51
CA HIS A 86 -8.12 -11.85 -10.94
C HIS A 86 -7.31 -12.84 -11.79
N ILE A 87 -6.53 -13.72 -11.17
CA ILE A 87 -5.95 -14.92 -11.82
C ILE A 87 -7.08 -15.91 -12.14
#